data_AF-A0AAN9INW2-F1
#
_entry.id   AF-A0AAN9INW2-F1
#
_cell.length_a   1.000
_cell.length_b   1.000
_cell.length_c   1.000
_cell.angle_alpha   90.00
_cell.angle_beta   90.00
_cell.angle_gamma   90.00
#
_symmetry.space_group_name_H-M   'P 1'
#
loop_
_entity.id
_entity.type
_entity.pdbx_description
1 polymer ?
#
loop_
_entity_poly.entity_id
_entity_poly.type
_entity_poly.pdbx_seq_one_letter_code
_entity_poly.pdbx_strand_id
1 'polypeptide(L)'
;MYHFTSIILPLSNCLGKTEKEKEKQRKREMSITSSAAYLARRAAQKERVRILYRRALKDTLNWAVHRHLFYDDASNLRDRFEQNKHVEDLDTIDRMIADAEASYNKWRHPDPYIVPWAPGGSKFTRNPVPPQGIEIVYDFGRENND
;
A
#
# COMPACT_ATOMS: atom_id res chain seq x y z
N MET A 1 0.99 -49.60 -62.44
CA MET A 1 2.26 -49.18 -61.84
C MET A 1 1.96 -48.46 -60.53
N TYR A 2 2.68 -48.85 -59.50
CA TYR A 2 2.53 -48.44 -58.10
C TYR A 2 3.02 -47.01 -57.83
N HIS A 3 2.72 -46.54 -56.60
CA HIS A 3 3.23 -45.38 -55.82
C HIS A 3 2.06 -44.43 -55.49
N PHE A 4 1.37 -44.50 -54.35
CA PHE A 4 1.79 -44.68 -52.96
C PHE A 4 2.96 -43.77 -52.56
N THR A 5 2.64 -42.51 -52.27
CA THR A 5 3.42 -41.69 -51.34
C THR A 5 2.47 -41.09 -50.31
N SER A 6 2.45 -41.74 -49.16
CA SER A 6 1.93 -41.19 -47.91
C SER A 6 2.74 -39.96 -47.51
N ILE A 7 2.09 -38.82 -47.34
CA ILE A 7 2.65 -37.73 -46.54
C ILE A 7 1.93 -37.77 -45.20
N ILE A 8 2.68 -38.29 -44.23
CA ILE A 8 2.36 -38.42 -42.83
C ILE A 8 2.25 -37.01 -42.24
N LEU A 9 1.04 -36.63 -41.80
CA LEU A 9 0.86 -35.55 -40.82
C LEU A 9 1.51 -36.00 -39.51
N PRO A 10 2.32 -35.17 -38.82
CA PRO A 10 2.74 -35.48 -37.47
C PRO A 10 1.54 -35.33 -36.54
N LEU A 11 0.79 -36.42 -36.37
CA LEU A 11 -0.01 -36.69 -35.18
C LEU A 11 0.95 -36.90 -34.01
N SER A 12 1.46 -35.81 -33.44
CA SER A 12 2.19 -35.86 -32.18
C SER A 12 1.75 -34.73 -31.26
N ASN A 13 0.47 -34.77 -30.88
CA ASN A 13 0.05 -34.15 -29.63
C ASN A 13 -0.95 -35.04 -28.88
N CYS A 14 -0.52 -36.28 -28.60
CA CYS A 14 -1.24 -37.21 -27.74
C CYS A 14 -0.29 -37.81 -26.70
N LEU A 15 0.25 -36.98 -25.81
CA LEU A 15 0.81 -37.44 -24.54
C LEU A 15 0.01 -36.79 -23.42
N GLY A 16 -1.16 -37.38 -23.15
CA GLY A 16 -1.86 -37.12 -21.91
C GLY A 16 -0.93 -37.46 -20.76
N LYS A 17 -0.52 -36.45 -19.98
CA LYS A 17 0.33 -36.62 -18.79
C LYS A 17 -0.21 -37.77 -17.95
N THR A 18 0.68 -38.64 -17.48
CA THR A 18 0.27 -39.74 -16.60
C THR A 18 -0.38 -39.18 -15.34
N GLU A 19 -1.35 -39.89 -14.74
CA GLU A 19 -2.03 -39.40 -13.52
C GLU A 19 -1.04 -39.06 -12.39
N LYS A 20 0.10 -39.77 -12.33
CA LYS A 20 1.20 -39.48 -11.39
C LYS A 20 1.87 -38.12 -11.66
N GLU A 21 2.06 -37.75 -12.93
CA GLU A 21 2.60 -36.44 -13.31
C GLU A 21 1.60 -35.32 -13.04
N LYS A 22 0.32 -35.55 -13.32
CA LYS A 22 -0.76 -34.60 -12.97
C LYS A 22 -0.82 -34.38 -11.46
N GLU A 23 -0.74 -35.42 -10.64
CA GLU A 23 -0.74 -35.29 -9.19
C GLU A 23 0.50 -34.56 -8.66
N LYS A 24 1.68 -34.87 -9.19
CA LYS A 24 2.93 -34.16 -8.85
C LYS A 24 2.83 -32.67 -9.23
N GLN A 25 2.21 -32.38 -10.37
CA GLN A 25 1.98 -31.02 -10.82
C GLN A 25 0.98 -30.29 -9.91
N ARG A 26 -0.15 -30.91 -9.53
CA ARG A 26 -1.10 -30.36 -8.54
C ARG A 26 -0.43 -30.07 -7.18
N LYS A 27 0.39 -30.98 -6.67
CA LYS A 27 1.12 -30.79 -5.40
C LYS A 27 2.11 -29.62 -5.47
N ARG A 28 2.81 -29.46 -6.59
CA ARG A 28 3.70 -28.31 -6.84
C ARG A 28 2.91 -27.01 -6.91
N GLU A 29 1.81 -26.98 -7.66
CA GLU A 29 0.94 -25.82 -7.79
C GLU A 29 0.38 -25.41 -6.42
N MET A 30 -0.15 -26.35 -5.64
CA MET A 30 -0.61 -26.09 -4.26
C MET A 30 0.48 -25.52 -3.35
N SER A 31 1.69 -26.07 -3.40
CA SER A 31 2.83 -25.58 -2.60
C SER A 31 3.28 -24.17 -3.01
N ILE A 32 3.21 -23.84 -4.31
CA ILE A 32 3.51 -22.50 -4.82
C ILE A 32 2.41 -21.52 -4.39
N THR A 33 1.15 -21.90 -4.47
CA THR A 33 0.03 -21.06 -4.01
C THR A 33 0.14 -20.77 -2.52
N SER A 34 0.48 -21.77 -1.69
CA SER A 34 0.64 -21.56 -0.24
C SER A 34 1.82 -20.64 0.10
N SER A 35 2.95 -20.76 -0.61
CA SER A 35 4.11 -19.88 -0.36
C SER A 35 3.85 -18.46 -0.84
N ALA A 36 3.19 -18.29 -1.99
CA ALA A 36 2.78 -16.98 -2.49
C ALA A 36 1.81 -16.28 -1.53
N ALA A 37 0.82 -17.00 -1.00
CA ALA A 37 -0.13 -16.48 -0.02
C ALA A 37 0.56 -16.01 1.27
N TYR A 38 1.52 -16.80 1.78
CA TYR A 38 2.32 -16.42 2.95
C TYR A 38 3.09 -15.11 2.71
N LEU A 39 3.79 -15.01 1.58
CA LEU A 39 4.56 -13.81 1.23
C LEU A 39 3.67 -12.58 1.05
N ALA A 40 2.51 -12.73 0.41
CA ALA A 40 1.54 -11.66 0.24
C ALA A 40 1.00 -11.17 1.61
N ARG A 41 0.64 -12.10 2.51
CA ARG A 41 0.19 -11.76 3.87
C ARG A 41 1.28 -11.02 4.64
N ARG A 42 2.54 -11.50 4.56
CA ARG A 42 3.67 -10.86 5.25
C ARG A 42 3.95 -9.45 4.70
N ALA A 43 3.86 -9.27 3.39
CA ALA A 43 4.00 -7.95 2.76
C ALA A 43 2.90 -6.98 3.20
N ALA A 44 1.65 -7.44 3.27
CA ALA A 44 0.52 -6.65 3.74
C ALA A 44 0.67 -6.25 5.22
N GLN A 45 1.06 -7.19 6.09
CA GLN A 45 1.35 -6.91 7.50
C GLN A 45 2.44 -5.85 7.66
N LYS A 46 3.55 -5.99 6.92
CA LYS A 46 4.65 -5.03 6.93
C LYS A 46 4.20 -3.62 6.52
N GLU A 47 3.35 -3.52 5.51
CA GLU A 47 2.82 -2.24 5.06
C GLU A 47 1.85 -1.62 6.09
N ARG A 48 0.97 -2.41 6.69
CA ARG A 48 0.08 -1.95 7.77
C ARG A 48 0.88 -1.40 8.96
N VAL A 49 1.90 -2.12 9.41
CA VAL A 49 2.79 -1.68 10.51
C VAL A 49 3.49 -0.36 10.15
N ARG A 50 4.01 -0.23 8.92
CA ARG A 50 4.66 1.01 8.45
C ARG A 50 3.71 2.20 8.41
N ILE A 51 2.49 1.99 7.93
CA ILE A 51 1.45 3.02 7.90
C ILE A 51 1.07 3.42 9.34
N LEU A 52 0.84 2.44 10.21
CA LEU A 52 0.49 2.65 11.61
C LEU A 52 1.57 3.43 12.35
N TYR A 53 2.84 3.05 12.20
CA TYR A 53 3.97 3.76 12.82
C TYR A 53 4.06 5.22 12.36
N ARG A 54 3.94 5.48 11.06
CA ARG A 54 3.93 6.85 10.51
C ARG A 54 2.77 7.68 11.06
N ARG A 55 1.58 7.09 11.17
CA ARG A 55 0.38 7.74 11.71
C ARG A 55 0.54 8.03 13.20
N ALA A 56 0.96 7.04 13.98
CA ALA A 56 1.18 7.18 15.42
C ALA A 56 2.23 8.26 15.72
N LEU A 57 3.36 8.27 15.02
CA LEU A 57 4.41 9.28 15.21
C LEU A 57 3.92 10.69 14.87
N LYS A 58 3.11 10.84 13.81
CA LYS A 58 2.48 12.12 13.46
C LYS A 58 1.51 12.57 14.56
N ASP A 59 0.72 11.67 15.11
CA ASP A 59 -0.21 12.01 16.20
C ASP A 59 0.51 12.34 17.51
N THR A 60 1.60 11.65 17.84
CA THR A 60 2.49 12.04 18.94
C THR A 60 2.97 13.48 18.76
N LEU A 61 3.35 13.87 17.55
CA LEU A 61 3.72 15.26 17.24
C LEU A 61 2.53 16.24 17.32
N ASN A 62 1.32 15.81 16.96
CA ASN A 62 0.12 16.64 17.07
C ASN A 62 -0.22 16.94 18.54
N TRP A 63 -0.05 15.96 19.43
CA TRP A 63 -0.23 16.14 20.88
C TRP A 63 0.91 16.92 21.52
N ALA A 64 2.16 16.65 21.12
CA ALA A 64 3.33 17.30 21.68
C ALA A 64 3.56 18.69 21.07
N VAL A 65 3.10 19.72 21.77
CA VAL A 65 3.31 21.14 21.38
C VAL A 65 4.80 21.47 21.27
N HIS A 66 5.63 20.94 22.18
CA HIS A 66 7.07 21.22 22.25
C HIS A 66 7.94 20.03 21.79
N ARG A 67 9.08 20.34 21.16
CA ARG A 67 9.96 19.33 20.55
C ARG A 67 10.67 18.42 21.54
N HIS A 68 11.04 18.90 22.73
CA HIS A 68 11.73 18.07 23.71
C HIS A 68 10.84 16.92 24.20
N LEU A 69 9.57 17.19 24.53
CA LEU A 69 8.57 16.17 24.89
C LEU A 69 8.35 15.18 23.74
N PHE A 70 8.26 15.69 22.51
CA PHE A 70 8.09 14.86 21.33
C PHE A 70 9.21 13.84 21.16
N TYR A 71 10.48 14.21 21.39
CA TYR A 71 11.60 13.29 21.18
C TYR A 71 11.56 12.10 22.14
N ASP A 72 11.27 12.35 23.41
CA ASP A 72 11.14 11.29 24.42
C ASP A 72 9.98 10.35 24.09
N ASP A 73 8.80 10.92 23.77
CA ASP A 73 7.62 10.14 23.39
C ASP A 73 7.83 9.36 22.08
N ALA A 74 8.50 9.96 21.09
CA ALA A 74 8.84 9.30 19.83
C ALA A 74 9.83 8.15 20.02
N SER A 75 10.80 8.30 20.92
CA SER A 75 11.73 7.22 21.28
C SER A 75 10.99 6.07 21.94
N ASN A 76 10.16 6.37 22.95
CA ASN A 76 9.33 5.38 23.63
C ASN A 76 8.40 4.64 22.65
N LEU A 77 7.80 5.37 21.70
CA LEU A 77 7.01 4.78 20.64
C LEU A 77 7.86 3.82 19.79
N ARG A 78 9.05 4.23 19.37
CA ARG A 78 9.94 3.39 18.56
C ARG A 78 10.35 2.12 19.30
N ASP A 79 10.70 2.23 20.57
CA ASP A 79 11.12 1.09 21.40
C ASP A 79 10.01 0.04 21.50
N ARG A 80 8.75 0.46 21.66
CA ARG A 80 7.60 -0.45 21.65
C ARG A 80 7.45 -1.22 20.34
N PHE A 81 7.76 -0.61 19.20
CA PHE A 81 7.74 -1.30 17.90
C PHE A 81 8.96 -2.22 17.73
N GLU A 82 10.15 -1.82 18.17
CA GLU A 82 11.36 -2.66 18.06
C GLU A 82 11.29 -3.90 18.97
N GLN A 83 10.70 -3.79 20.17
CA GLN A 83 10.47 -4.92 21.07
C GLN A 83 9.70 -6.08 20.41
N ASN A 84 8.83 -5.77 19.46
CA ASN A 84 7.92 -6.73 18.81
C ASN A 84 8.33 -7.09 17.37
N LYS A 85 9.53 -6.68 16.95
CA LYS A 85 10.00 -6.82 15.56
C LYS A 85 10.27 -8.27 15.13
N HIS A 86 10.65 -9.12 16.09
CA HIS A 86 11.08 -10.50 15.84
C HIS A 86 9.96 -11.54 16.01
N VAL A 87 8.69 -11.10 16.08
CA VAL A 87 7.54 -12.02 16.12
C VAL A 87 7.33 -12.63 14.73
N GLU A 88 7.31 -13.96 14.67
CA GLU A 88 7.17 -14.73 13.42
C GLU A 88 5.75 -15.31 13.22
N ASP A 89 4.98 -15.51 14.29
CA ASP A 89 3.62 -16.05 14.18
C ASP A 89 2.65 -15.05 13.54
N LEU A 90 2.11 -15.41 12.37
CA LEU A 90 1.28 -14.54 11.55
C LEU A 90 -0.02 -14.11 12.24
N ASP A 91 -0.66 -15.04 12.96
CA ASP A 91 -1.95 -14.76 13.61
C ASP A 91 -1.76 -13.89 14.85
N THR A 92 -0.65 -14.07 15.57
CA THR A 92 -0.25 -13.16 16.65
C THR A 92 0.05 -11.76 16.12
N ILE A 93 0.77 -11.65 15.00
CA ILE A 93 1.06 -10.35 14.36
C ILE A 93 -0.23 -9.62 13.98
N ASP A 94 -1.20 -10.32 13.39
CA ASP A 94 -2.47 -9.68 13.00
C ASP A 94 -3.26 -9.18 14.21
N ARG A 95 -3.28 -9.96 15.31
CA ARG A 95 -3.89 -9.52 16.58
C ARG A 95 -3.19 -8.28 17.14
N MET A 96 -1.86 -8.29 17.20
CA MET A 96 -1.08 -7.14 17.68
C MET A 96 -1.30 -5.89 16.84
N ILE A 97 -1.39 -6.02 15.51
CA ILE A 97 -1.71 -4.90 14.62
C ILE A 97 -3.12 -4.37 14.92
N ALA A 98 -4.11 -5.25 15.10
CA ALA A 98 -5.48 -4.83 15.43
C ALA A 98 -5.56 -4.10 16.79
N ASP A 99 -4.90 -4.62 17.82
CA ASP A 99 -4.86 -4.00 19.14
C ASP A 99 -4.14 -2.63 19.12
N ALA A 100 -3.06 -2.53 18.34
CA ALA A 100 -2.34 -1.28 18.16
C ALA A 100 -3.17 -0.25 17.36
N GLU A 101 -3.89 -0.67 16.32
CA GLU A 101 -4.81 0.20 15.56
C GLU A 101 -5.98 0.67 16.44
N ALA A 102 -6.54 -0.20 17.29
CA ALA A 102 -7.59 0.18 18.25
C ALA A 102 -7.07 1.20 19.28
N SER A 103 -5.88 0.97 19.81
CA SER A 103 -5.22 1.89 20.74
C SER A 103 -4.94 3.24 20.09
N TYR A 104 -4.43 3.25 18.86
CA TYR A 104 -4.20 4.48 18.09
C TYR A 104 -5.51 5.24 17.84
N ASN A 105 -6.57 4.55 17.42
CA ASN A 105 -7.87 5.17 17.16
C ASN A 105 -8.48 5.80 18.42
N LYS A 106 -8.28 5.19 19.60
CA LYS A 106 -8.75 5.72 20.88
C LYS A 106 -8.08 7.05 21.25
N TRP A 107 -6.78 7.17 20.99
CA TRP A 107 -5.96 8.33 21.38
C TRP A 107 -5.69 9.30 20.23
N ARG A 108 -6.49 9.21 19.17
CA ARG A 108 -6.34 10.04 17.99
C ARG A 108 -6.57 11.51 18.34
N HIS A 109 -5.72 12.40 17.82
CA HIS A 109 -5.94 13.82 18.02
C HIS A 109 -7.22 14.28 17.28
N PRO A 110 -8.13 15.05 17.92
CA PRO A 110 -9.40 15.45 17.31
C PRO A 110 -9.22 16.41 16.12
N ASP A 111 -8.22 17.29 16.18
CA ASP A 111 -7.89 18.25 15.12
C ASP A 111 -6.40 18.19 14.73
N PRO A 112 -5.97 17.18 13.95
CA PRO A 112 -4.55 16.97 13.67
C PRO A 112 -3.98 18.05 12.74
N TYR A 113 -2.68 18.34 12.85
CA TYR A 113 -2.04 19.32 11.96
C TYR A 113 -2.06 18.86 10.49
N ILE A 114 -2.60 19.73 9.63
CA ILE A 114 -2.63 19.58 8.18
C ILE A 114 -1.84 20.73 7.56
N VAL A 115 -0.93 20.40 6.64
CA VAL A 115 -0.16 21.44 5.94
C VAL A 115 -1.10 22.33 5.14
N PRO A 116 -0.88 23.66 5.09
CA PRO A 116 -1.89 24.59 4.60
C PRO A 116 -2.45 24.29 3.20
N TRP A 117 -1.64 23.79 2.27
CA TRP A 117 -2.04 23.53 0.88
C TRP A 117 -2.55 22.11 0.61
N ALA A 118 -2.47 21.19 1.58
CA ALA A 118 -2.98 19.83 1.41
C ALA A 118 -4.51 19.81 1.57
N PRO A 119 -5.20 18.77 1.08
CA PRO A 119 -6.62 18.59 1.34
C PRO A 119 -6.95 18.70 2.84
N GLY A 120 -7.93 19.54 3.18
CA GLY A 120 -8.30 19.86 4.58
C GLY A 120 -7.45 20.94 5.25
N GLY A 121 -6.45 21.50 4.56
CA GLY A 121 -5.64 22.63 5.04
C GLY A 121 -6.28 23.99 4.76
N SER A 122 -5.86 25.01 5.49
CA SER A 122 -6.44 26.38 5.43
C SER A 122 -6.26 27.12 4.10
N LYS A 123 -5.33 26.69 3.25
CA LYS A 123 -5.05 27.27 1.91
C LYS A 123 -5.39 26.29 0.79
N PHE A 124 -6.03 25.16 1.09
CA PHE A 124 -6.47 24.22 0.07
C PHE A 124 -7.43 24.91 -0.89
N THR A 125 -7.23 24.72 -2.20
CA THR A 125 -8.05 25.31 -3.27
C THR A 125 -8.22 26.84 -3.21
N ARG A 126 -7.35 27.57 -2.50
CA ARG A 126 -7.41 29.03 -2.43
C ARG A 126 -7.12 29.70 -3.78
N ASN A 127 -6.30 29.07 -4.60
CA ASN A 127 -5.97 29.52 -5.95
C ASN A 127 -5.98 28.32 -6.92
N PRO A 128 -7.16 27.87 -7.39
CA PRO A 128 -7.23 26.79 -8.37
C PRO A 128 -6.70 27.26 -9.72
N VAL A 129 -6.15 26.32 -10.50
CA VAL A 129 -5.80 26.60 -11.90
C VAL A 129 -7.09 26.93 -12.66
N PRO A 130 -7.13 28.02 -13.46
CA PRO A 130 -8.32 28.37 -14.21
C PRO A 130 -8.74 27.23 -15.15
N PRO A 131 -10.05 27.05 -15.39
CA PRO A 131 -10.54 26.07 -16.37
C PRO A 131 -9.94 26.31 -17.76
N GLN A 132 -9.80 25.22 -18.54
CA GLN A 132 -9.32 25.31 -19.92
C GLN A 132 -10.28 26.15 -20.77
N GLY A 133 -9.72 26.98 -21.66
CA GLY A 133 -10.51 27.86 -22.55
C GLY A 133 -10.89 29.22 -21.95
N ILE A 134 -10.45 29.52 -20.73
CA ILE A 134 -10.60 30.85 -20.13
C ILE A 134 -9.24 31.56 -20.18
N GLU A 135 -9.21 32.71 -20.85
CA GLU A 135 -8.04 33.59 -20.89
C GLU A 135 -8.17 34.68 -19.83
N ILE A 136 -7.11 34.88 -19.05
CA ILE A 136 -7.02 36.02 -18.14
C ILE A 136 -6.52 37.20 -18.98
N VAL A 137 -7.46 38.05 -19.41
CA VAL A 137 -7.14 39.29 -20.13
C VAL A 137 -6.70 40.33 -19.11
N TYR A 138 -5.43 40.74 -19.17
CA TYR A 138 -4.88 41.80 -18.31
C TYR A 138 -5.07 43.19 -18.94
N ASP A 139 -6.31 43.52 -19.27
CA ASP A 139 -6.67 44.86 -19.69
C ASP A 139 -7.02 45.68 -18.44
N PHE A 140 -6.02 46.37 -17.89
CA PHE A 140 -6.10 47.16 -16.66
C PHE A 140 -6.96 48.43 -16.82
N GLY A 141 -8.17 48.30 -17.33
CA GLY A 141 -9.11 49.39 -17.57
C GLY A 141 -8.73 50.28 -18.75
N ARG A 142 -7.94 49.79 -19.72
CA ARG A 142 -7.73 50.50 -20.99
C ARG A 142 -8.83 50.08 -21.94
N GLU A 143 -10.03 50.62 -21.75
CA GLU A 143 -11.06 50.57 -22.79
C GLU A 143 -10.43 51.12 -24.08
N ASN A 144 -10.41 50.32 -25.15
CA ASN A 144 -9.77 50.63 -26.43
C ASN A 144 -10.21 52.03 -26.90
N ASN A 145 -9.39 53.04 -26.63
CA ASN A 145 -9.52 54.40 -27.15
C ASN A 145 -8.51 54.52 -28.28
N ASP A 146 -8.89 54.01 -29.46
CA ASP A 146 -8.28 54.38 -30.74
C ASP A 146 -9.00 55.60 -31.33
#